data_AF-A0A7J8Q3T6-F1
#
_entry.id   AF-A0A7J8Q3T6-F1
#
_cell.length_a   1.000
_cell.length_b   1.000
_cell.length_c   1.000
_cell.angle_alpha   90.00
_cell.angle_beta   90.00
_cell.angle_gamma   90.00
#
_symmetry.space_group_name_H-M   'P 1'
#
loop_
_entity.id
_entity.type
_entity.pdbx_description
1 polymer ?
#
loop_
_entity_poly.entity_id
_entity_poly.type
_entity_poly.pdbx_seq_one_letter_code
_entity_poly.pdbx_strand_id
1 'polypeptide(L)'
;MKKPIYVYYQLDNFYQNHRRYVKSRSDSQLKENSSWDDVSSCKPEDTSNGQPIVPCGLIAWSLFNDTYNFSLNDQQLAVNKKGISWKSDRDSKFGKDVFPKNFQNGTLKGGATLNPSIP
;
A
#
# COMPACT_ATOMS: atom_id res chain seq x y z
N MET A 1 -14.45 26.05 -10.53
CA MET A 1 -14.84 24.66 -10.20
C MET A 1 -15.69 24.67 -8.94
N LYS A 2 -16.75 23.84 -8.84
CA LYS A 2 -17.55 23.74 -7.62
C LYS A 2 -16.87 22.78 -6.64
N LYS A 3 -16.81 23.15 -5.37
CA LYS A 3 -16.27 22.31 -4.28
C LYS A 3 -17.24 21.18 -3.91
N PRO A 4 -16.75 20.01 -3.45
CA PRO A 4 -15.34 19.63 -3.29
C PRO A 4 -14.68 19.18 -4.61
N ILE A 5 -13.36 19.39 -4.71
CA ILE A 5 -12.52 18.92 -5.83
C ILE A 5 -11.72 17.72 -5.33
N TYR A 6 -11.70 16.65 -6.12
CA TYR A 6 -10.93 15.44 -5.85
C TYR A 6 -9.87 15.25 -6.94
N VAL A 7 -8.73 14.70 -6.54
CA VAL A 7 -7.61 14.39 -7.43
C VAL A 7 -7.47 12.88 -7.49
N TYR A 8 -7.39 12.34 -8.71
CA TYR A 8 -7.19 10.92 -8.97
C TYR A 8 -5.98 10.74 -9.89
N TYR A 9 -5.28 9.62 -9.74
CA TYR A 9 -4.29 9.16 -10.71
C TYR A 9 -4.89 7.98 -11.49
N GLN A 10 -4.52 7.88 -12.76
CA GLN A 10 -4.92 6.79 -13.64
C GLN A 10 -3.66 6.04 -14.08
N LEU A 11 -3.75 4.71 -14.06
CA LEU A 11 -2.71 3.84 -14.59
C LEU A 11 -3.31 3.03 -15.74
N ASP A 12 -2.72 3.17 -16.92
CA ASP A 12 -3.08 2.36 -18.08
C ASP A 12 -2.18 1.12 -18.15
N ASN A 13 -2.71 0.03 -18.74
CA ASN A 13 -2.02 -1.25 -18.86
C ASN A 13 -1.54 -1.84 -17.51
N PHE A 14 -2.25 -1.53 -16.42
CA PHE A 14 -1.98 -2.08 -15.09
C PHE A 14 -3.09 -3.03 -14.63
N TYR A 15 -2.85 -4.33 -14.78
CA TYR A 15 -3.85 -5.39 -14.61
C TYR A 15 -4.11 -5.78 -13.15
N GLN A 16 -4.63 -4.85 -12.33
CA GLN A 16 -4.96 -5.11 -10.92
C GLN A 16 -6.00 -6.22 -10.72
N ASN A 17 -6.82 -6.49 -11.73
CA ASN A 17 -7.83 -7.56 -11.73
C ASN A 17 -7.26 -8.95 -12.04
N HIS A 18 -5.96 -9.07 -12.37
CA HIS A 18 -5.36 -10.36 -12.66
C HIS A 18 -5.45 -11.29 -11.43
N ARG A 19 -5.93 -12.53 -11.63
CA ARG A 19 -6.24 -13.46 -10.52
C ARG A 19 -5.08 -13.65 -9.55
N ARG A 20 -3.84 -13.75 -10.04
CA ARG A 20 -2.65 -13.90 -9.18
C ARG A 20 -2.35 -12.62 -8.39
N TYR A 21 -2.58 -11.45 -8.99
CA TYR A 21 -2.35 -10.17 -8.34
C TYR A 21 -3.35 -9.97 -7.19
N VAL A 22 -4.65 -10.17 -7.45
CA VAL A 22 -5.71 -10.04 -6.44
C VAL A 22 -5.51 -11.00 -5.26
N LYS A 23 -5.05 -12.24 -5.52
CA LYS A 23 -4.80 -13.24 -4.48
C LYS A 23 -3.51 -13.00 -3.68
N SER A 24 -2.55 -12.26 -4.23
CA SER A 24 -1.24 -12.06 -3.64
C SER A 24 -1.28 -10.98 -2.55
N ARG A 25 -1.90 -11.33 -1.42
CA ARG A 25 -2.00 -10.54 -0.18
C ARG A 25 -2.44 -11.46 0.97
N SER A 26 -2.23 -11.01 2.21
CA SER A 26 -2.73 -11.70 3.41
C SER A 26 -3.64 -10.78 4.22
N ASP A 27 -4.94 -11.07 4.25
CA ASP A 27 -5.92 -10.25 4.95
C ASP A 27 -5.81 -10.39 6.48
N SER A 28 -5.37 -11.56 6.97
CA SER A 28 -5.04 -11.80 8.38
C SER A 28 -3.86 -10.94 8.82
N GLN A 29 -2.76 -10.96 8.04
CA GLN A 29 -1.56 -10.15 8.30
C GLN A 29 -1.88 -8.65 8.32
N LEU A 30 -2.67 -8.18 7.36
CA LEU A 30 -3.06 -6.77 7.22
C LEU A 30 -3.98 -6.29 8.34
N LYS A 31 -4.65 -7.21 9.05
CA LYS A 31 -5.60 -6.92 10.12
C LYS A 31 -4.98 -7.04 11.51
N GLU A 32 -4.15 -8.05 11.75
CA GLU A 32 -3.66 -8.41 13.08
C GLU A 32 -2.16 -8.69 13.06
N ASN A 33 -1.40 -7.96 13.88
CA ASN A 33 0.05 -8.14 13.98
C ASN A 33 0.46 -9.53 14.53
N SER A 34 -0.45 -10.25 15.19
CA SER A 34 -0.26 -11.65 15.58
C SER A 34 -0.13 -12.59 14.38
N SER A 35 -0.71 -12.24 13.23
CA SER A 35 -0.71 -13.04 11.99
C SER A 35 0.40 -12.59 11.02
N TRP A 36 1.49 -12.00 11.55
CA TRP A 36 2.55 -11.40 10.74
C TRP A 36 3.26 -12.40 9.82
N ASP A 37 3.24 -13.69 10.16
CA ASP A 37 3.88 -14.80 9.45
C ASP A 37 2.95 -15.55 8.48
N ASP A 38 1.65 -15.21 8.44
CA ASP A 38 0.70 -15.78 7.47
C ASP A 38 0.90 -15.17 6.07
N VAL A 39 1.86 -15.72 5.33
CA VAL A 39 2.26 -15.24 4.00
C VAL A 39 1.97 -16.24 2.88
N SER A 40 1.20 -17.29 3.17
CA SER A 40 0.97 -18.43 2.25
C SER A 40 0.35 -18.03 0.90
N SER A 41 -0.52 -17.01 0.91
CA SER A 41 -1.19 -16.45 -0.27
C SER A 41 -0.36 -15.37 -0.98
N CYS A 42 0.73 -14.88 -0.38
CA CYS A 42 1.47 -13.69 -0.82
C CYS A 42 2.52 -13.94 -1.91
N LYS A 43 2.65 -15.17 -2.42
CA LYS A 43 3.62 -15.48 -3.46
C LYS A 43 3.49 -14.54 -4.68
N PRO A 44 4.62 -14.14 -5.30
CA PRO A 44 6.00 -14.46 -4.94
C PRO A 44 6.60 -13.57 -3.84
N GLU A 45 5.94 -12.48 -3.44
CA GLU A 45 6.46 -11.49 -2.48
C GLU A 45 6.03 -11.83 -1.05
N ASP A 46 6.31 -13.06 -0.62
CA ASP A 46 5.94 -13.59 0.70
C ASP A 46 7.07 -13.41 1.73
N THR A 47 8.32 -13.59 1.31
CA THR A 47 9.49 -13.61 2.18
C THR A 47 10.70 -12.90 1.55
N SER A 48 11.57 -12.37 2.40
CA SER A 48 12.87 -11.81 2.02
C SER A 48 13.93 -12.43 2.91
N ASN A 49 14.93 -13.09 2.32
CA ASN A 49 15.98 -13.85 3.02
C ASN A 49 15.42 -14.85 4.06
N GLY A 50 14.31 -15.52 3.72
CA GLY A 50 13.67 -16.51 4.60
C GLY A 50 12.84 -15.91 5.74
N GLN A 51 12.71 -14.58 5.81
CA GLN A 51 11.86 -13.90 6.79
C GLN A 51 10.59 -13.36 6.13
N PRO A 52 9.40 -13.48 6.76
CA PRO A 52 8.16 -12.88 6.26
C PRO A 52 8.29 -11.39 5.97
N ILE A 53 7.73 -10.98 4.83
CA ILE A 53 7.55 -9.58 4.47
C ILE A 53 6.25 -9.08 5.09
N VAL A 54 6.25 -7.88 5.67
CA VAL A 54 5.05 -7.21 6.17
C VAL A 54 4.99 -5.80 5.56
N PRO A 55 3.87 -5.40 4.93
CA PRO A 55 2.83 -6.24 4.34
C PRO A 55 3.35 -7.07 3.16
N CYS A 56 2.97 -8.35 3.07
CA CYS A 56 3.36 -9.23 1.95
C CYS A 56 2.44 -9.08 0.73
N GLY A 57 2.94 -9.60 -0.41
CA GLY A 57 2.16 -9.77 -1.63
C GLY A 57 2.33 -8.66 -2.66
N LEU A 58 1.96 -8.99 -3.90
CA LEU A 58 2.15 -8.13 -5.07
C LEU A 58 1.44 -6.79 -4.95
N ILE A 59 0.28 -6.75 -4.29
CA ILE A 59 -0.50 -5.51 -4.14
C ILE A 59 0.28 -4.46 -3.33
N ALA A 60 0.85 -4.87 -2.20
CA ALA A 60 1.68 -4.00 -1.40
C ALA A 60 3.00 -3.69 -2.12
N TRP A 61 3.64 -4.72 -2.69
CA TRP A 61 4.94 -4.60 -3.35
C TRP A 61 4.97 -3.57 -4.49
N SER A 62 3.90 -3.46 -5.27
CA SER A 62 3.77 -2.51 -6.38
C SER A 62 2.98 -1.24 -6.00
N LEU A 63 3.08 -0.78 -4.74
CA LEU A 63 2.44 0.45 -4.30
C LEU A 63 2.93 1.65 -5.13
N PHE A 64 1.99 2.41 -5.69
CA PHE A 64 2.30 3.62 -6.45
C PHE A 64 3.07 4.65 -5.60
N ASN A 65 4.15 5.23 -6.14
CA ASN A 65 5.12 6.02 -5.38
C ASN A 65 5.34 7.46 -5.88
N ASP A 66 4.70 7.89 -6.96
CA ASP A 66 4.84 9.28 -7.39
C ASP A 66 4.16 10.24 -6.40
N THR A 67 4.77 11.41 -6.25
CA THR A 67 4.27 12.47 -5.37
C THR A 67 3.90 13.69 -6.19
N TYR A 68 2.65 14.12 -6.08
CA TYR A 68 2.13 15.31 -6.77
C TYR A 68 2.11 16.52 -5.84
N ASN A 69 2.53 17.67 -6.37
CA ASN A 69 2.36 18.98 -5.77
C ASN A 69 1.64 19.88 -6.77
N PHE A 70 0.72 20.72 -6.30
CA PHE A 70 -0.06 21.62 -7.13
C PHE A 70 0.26 23.07 -6.74
N SER A 71 0.38 23.94 -7.73
CA SER A 71 0.55 25.38 -7.53
C SER A 71 -0.33 26.16 -8.50
N LEU A 72 -0.76 27.34 -8.08
CA LEU A 72 -1.46 28.31 -8.90
C LEU A 72 -0.82 29.68 -8.68
N ASN A 73 -0.30 30.32 -9.73
CA ASN A 73 0.42 31.59 -9.64
C ASN A 73 1.51 31.57 -8.54
N ASP A 74 2.35 30.54 -8.56
CA ASP A 74 3.43 30.28 -7.58
C ASP A 74 3.00 30.08 -6.11
N GLN A 75 1.69 30.03 -5.85
CA GLN A 75 1.15 29.65 -4.54
C GLN A 75 0.84 28.16 -4.49
N GLN A 76 1.43 27.47 -3.52
CA GLN A 76 1.19 26.05 -3.32
C GLN A 76 -0.25 25.80 -2.88
N LEU A 77 -0.94 24.91 -3.59
CA LEU A 77 -2.28 24.46 -3.23
C LEU A 77 -2.17 23.29 -2.26
N ALA A 78 -2.68 23.47 -1.04
CA ALA A 78 -2.73 22.40 -0.05
C ALA A 78 -3.74 21.32 -0.46
N VAL A 79 -3.27 20.09 -0.61
CA VAL A 79 -4.11 18.92 -0.87
C VAL A 79 -4.25 18.09 0.40
N ASN A 80 -5.49 17.84 0.82
CA ASN A 80 -5.75 16.97 1.96
C ASN A 80 -5.54 15.50 1.57
N LYS A 81 -4.58 14.83 2.23
CA LYS A 81 -4.28 13.41 2.04
C LYS A 81 -4.98 12.48 3.04
N LYS A 82 -5.76 13.04 3.98
CA LYS A 82 -6.49 12.29 5.02
C LYS A 82 -7.93 12.05 4.60
N GLY A 83 -8.51 10.94 5.05
CA GLY A 83 -9.91 10.62 4.79
C GLY A 83 -10.22 10.17 3.35
N ILE A 84 -9.19 9.79 2.58
CA ILE A 84 -9.31 9.38 1.18
C ILE A 84 -9.69 7.91 0.97
N SER A 85 -9.50 7.06 2.00
CA SER A 85 -9.91 5.66 1.99
C SER A 85 -11.36 5.48 2.49
N TRP A 86 -11.89 4.26 2.42
CA TRP A 86 -13.17 3.95 3.04
C TRP A 86 -13.09 4.00 4.58
N LYS A 87 -14.18 4.40 5.24
CA LYS A 87 -14.25 4.42 6.71
C LYS A 87 -14.05 3.01 7.30
N SER A 88 -14.65 1.99 6.69
CA SER A 88 -14.48 0.59 7.08
C SER A 88 -13.04 0.11 6.98
N ASP A 89 -12.28 0.59 5.99
CA ASP A 89 -10.88 0.21 5.82
C ASP A 89 -10.04 0.71 7.00
N ARG A 90 -10.24 1.97 7.40
CA ARG A 90 -9.52 2.58 8.54
C ARG A 90 -9.96 2.08 9.90
N ASP A 91 -11.24 1.78 10.05
CA ASP A 91 -11.84 1.53 11.37
C ASP A 91 -11.89 0.04 11.71
N SER A 92 -11.79 -0.87 10.73
CA SER A 92 -12.01 -2.31 10.97
C SER A 92 -11.20 -3.27 10.11
N LYS A 93 -10.89 -2.92 8.87
CA LYS A 93 -10.24 -3.87 7.94
C LYS A 93 -8.74 -3.97 8.15
N PHE A 94 -8.07 -2.84 8.38
CA PHE A 94 -6.63 -2.76 8.54
C PHE A 94 -6.26 -2.48 10.00
N GLY A 95 -5.27 -3.22 10.51
CA GLY A 95 -4.78 -3.10 11.88
C GLY A 95 -4.05 -1.78 12.10
N LYS A 96 -4.14 -1.22 13.31
CA LYS A 96 -3.41 0.01 13.70
C LYS A 96 -2.00 -0.27 14.21
N ASP A 97 -1.65 -1.53 14.39
CA ASP A 97 -0.42 -2.03 15.00
C ASP A 97 0.36 -2.98 14.06
N VAL A 98 0.03 -3.00 12.77
CA VAL A 98 0.73 -3.78 11.74
C VAL A 98 1.77 -2.89 11.07
N PHE A 99 3.03 -2.99 11.50
CA PHE A 99 4.11 -2.15 10.98
C PHE A 99 4.92 -2.88 9.89
N PRO A 100 5.39 -2.15 8.85
CA PRO A 100 6.22 -2.74 7.80
C PRO A 100 7.51 -3.39 8.34
N LYS A 101 7.82 -4.59 7.84
CA LYS A 101 9.02 -5.39 8.17
C LYS A 101 9.54 -6.07 6.92
N ASN A 102 10.87 -6.12 6.76
CA ASN A 102 11.56 -6.80 5.66
C ASN A 102 11.10 -6.41 4.23
N PHE A 103 10.40 -5.27 4.09
CA PHE A 103 9.75 -4.87 2.85
C PHE A 103 10.76 -4.29 1.86
N GLN A 104 10.83 -4.87 0.65
CA GLN A 104 11.72 -4.43 -0.43
C GLN A 104 13.23 -4.35 -0.09
N ASN A 105 13.69 -5.24 0.80
CA ASN A 105 15.10 -5.37 1.17
C ASN A 105 15.96 -6.18 0.17
N GLY A 106 15.37 -6.63 -0.94
CA GLY A 106 16.05 -7.39 -1.99
C GLY A 106 16.64 -6.53 -3.11
N THR A 107 17.17 -7.19 -4.15
CA THR A 107 17.69 -6.55 -5.36
C THR A 107 16.60 -5.96 -6.25
N LEU A 108 15.43 -6.60 -6.28
CA LEU A 108 14.26 -6.08 -6.97
C LEU A 108 13.48 -5.16 -6.04
N LYS A 109 13.11 -3.98 -6.55
CA LYS A 109 12.18 -3.04 -5.91
C LYS A 109 11.06 -2.76 -6.88
N GLY A 110 9.82 -2.90 -6.42
CA GLY A 110 8.62 -2.72 -7.25
C GLY A 110 8.14 -1.27 -7.21
N GLY A 111 7.42 -0.93 -6.14
CA GLY A 111 6.83 0.38 -5.92
C GLY A 111 7.47 1.17 -4.77
N ALA A 112 6.62 1.78 -3.94
CA ALA A 112 7.03 2.65 -2.84
C ALA A 112 7.76 1.90 -1.72
N THR A 113 8.73 2.56 -1.11
CA THR A 113 9.30 2.15 0.18
C THR A 113 8.37 2.53 1.32
N LEU A 114 8.18 1.64 2.28
CA LEU A 114 7.31 1.89 3.44
C LEU A 114 8.12 2.41 4.64
N ASN A 115 7.49 3.27 5.44
CA ASN A 115 8.08 3.77 6.68
C ASN A 115 7.82 2.76 7.83
N PRO A 116 8.86 2.17 8.44
CA PRO A 116 8.69 1.18 9.53
C PRO A 116 8.03 1.73 10.80
N SER A 117 7.95 3.07 10.95
CA SER A 117 7.34 3.74 12.10
C SER A 117 5.86 4.09 11.89
N ILE A 118 5.28 3.77 10.72
CA ILE A 118 3.88 4.03 10.39
C ILE A 118 3.21 2.70 10.03
N PRO A 119 2.07 2.35 10.64
CA PRO A 119 1.31 1.17 10.28
C PRO A 119 0.59 1.33 8.93
#